data_AF-A0A069D194-F1
#
_entry.id   AF-A0A069D194-F1
#
_cell.length_a   1.000
_cell.length_b   1.000
_cell.length_c   1.000
_cell.angle_alpha   90.00
_cell.angle_beta   90.00
_cell.angle_gamma   90.00
#
_symmetry.space_group_name_H-M   'P 1'
#
loop_
_entity.id
_entity.type
_entity.pdbx_description
1 polymer ?
#
loop_
_entity_poly.entity_id
_entity_poly.type
_entity_poly.pdbx_seq_one_letter_code
_entity_poly.pdbx_strand_id
1 'polypeptide(L)'
;MKFLFIVQGEGRGHFTQALAMEEMLLRNGHEVVEILVGKSNSRRLPGFFNRNVKAPVKRFISPNFLPTAENKRASIGRSALYNAMKVPEYLRSMYYIQKRIKQSGAEVIINFYELLTGLTYALFKPSAPYICIGHQYLFLHKDFEFPQKVCLNWLCCVFLRE
;
A
#
# COMPACT_ATOMS: atom_id res chain seq x y z
N MET A 1 19.54 10.97 1.99
CA MET A 1 18.11 11.39 1.89
C MET A 1 17.28 10.64 2.90
N LYS A 2 16.16 11.23 3.32
CA LYS A 2 15.20 10.66 4.28
C LYS A 2 13.98 10.07 3.59
N PHE A 3 13.69 8.81 3.89
CA PHE A 3 12.61 8.04 3.29
C PHE A 3 11.55 7.68 4.33
N LEU A 4 10.28 7.80 3.95
CA LEU A 4 9.16 7.21 4.70
C LEU A 4 8.62 6.03 3.90
N PHE A 5 8.51 4.88 4.54
CA PHE A 5 7.89 3.72 3.91
C PHE A 5 6.43 3.62 4.32
N ILE A 6 5.57 3.26 3.37
CA ILE A 6 4.18 2.90 3.65
C ILE A 6 3.93 1.52 3.07
N VAL A 7 3.61 0.57 3.94
CA VAL A 7 3.59 -0.86 3.61
C VAL A 7 2.19 -1.43 3.79
N GLN A 8 1.70 -2.13 2.77
CA GLN A 8 0.47 -2.90 2.89
C GLN A 8 0.69 -4.06 3.88
N GLY A 9 -0.13 -4.13 4.93
CA GLY A 9 -0.03 -5.21 5.92
C GLY A 9 -0.66 -6.54 5.50
N GLU A 10 -1.12 -6.64 4.25
CA GLU A 10 -1.71 -7.86 3.69
C GLU A 10 -0.69 -8.49 2.74
N GLY A 11 -0.11 -9.62 3.14
CA GLY A 11 0.90 -10.33 2.35
C GLY A 11 2.33 -10.17 2.88
N ARG A 12 3.07 -11.28 2.94
CA ARG A 12 4.47 -11.30 3.44
C ARG A 12 5.47 -10.70 2.43
N GLY A 13 5.09 -10.62 1.16
CA GLY A 13 5.92 -10.06 0.08
C GLY A 13 6.28 -8.60 0.33
N HIS A 14 5.28 -7.75 0.62
CA HIS A 14 5.49 -6.32 0.87
C HIS A 14 6.44 -6.05 2.04
N PHE A 15 6.33 -6.83 3.12
CA PHE A 15 7.26 -6.74 4.25
C PHE A 15 8.69 -7.12 3.87
N THR A 16 8.86 -8.16 3.06
CA THR A 16 10.19 -8.61 2.64
C THR A 16 10.84 -7.60 1.71
N GLN A 17 10.05 -7.03 0.79
CA GLN A 17 10.51 -5.96 -0.10
C GLN A 17 10.88 -4.69 0.66
N ALA A 18 10.09 -4.32 1.67
CA ALA A 18 10.39 -3.19 2.54
C ALA A 18 11.71 -3.41 3.30
N LEU A 19 11.97 -4.60 3.83
CA LEU A 19 13.25 -4.91 4.50
C LEU A 19 14.43 -4.84 3.53
N ALA A 20 14.30 -5.43 2.34
CA ALA A 20 15.35 -5.39 1.32
C ALA A 20 15.66 -3.95 0.88
N MET A 21 14.61 -3.14 0.66
CA MET A 21 14.78 -1.73 0.29
C MET A 21 15.39 -0.92 1.43
N GLU A 22 14.97 -1.13 2.68
CA GLU A 22 15.58 -0.46 3.86
C GLU A 22 17.07 -0.76 3.93
N GLU A 23 17.46 -2.02 3.77
CA GLU A 23 18.86 -2.41 3.78
C GLU A 23 19.66 -1.77 2.63
N MET A 24 19.12 -1.76 1.42
CA MET A 24 19.75 -1.12 0.27
C MET A 24 19.95 0.38 0.47
N LEU A 25 18.93 1.09 0.96
CA LEU A 25 18.99 2.53 1.22
C LEU A 25 20.03 2.86 2.29
N LEU A 26 20.03 2.12 3.41
CA LEU A 26 20.98 2.32 4.50
C LEU A 26 22.43 2.08 4.06
N ARG A 27 22.68 1.03 3.27
CA ARG A 27 24.01 0.75 2.73
C ARG A 27 24.54 1.87 1.82
N ASN A 28 23.64 2.65 1.22
CA ASN A 28 23.97 3.79 0.37
C ASN A 28 23.93 5.14 1.10
N GLY A 29 23.92 5.14 2.45
CA GLY A 29 23.96 6.38 3.24
C GLY A 29 22.62 7.14 3.30
N HIS A 30 21.52 6.51 2.90
CA HIS A 30 20.18 7.05 3.08
C HIS A 30 19.56 6.57 4.40
N GLU A 31 18.53 7.26 4.85
CA GLU A 31 17.85 6.98 6.12
C GLU A 31 16.38 6.64 5.85
N VAL A 32 15.87 5.58 6.47
CA VAL A 32 14.43 5.32 6.56
C VAL A 32 13.96 5.85 7.90
N VAL A 33 13.28 6.99 7.90
CA VAL A 33 12.94 7.71 9.14
C VAL A 33 11.76 7.08 9.88
N GLU A 34 10.86 6.42 9.16
CA GLU A 34 9.69 5.75 9.71
C GLU A 34 9.05 4.81 8.70
N ILE A 35 8.36 3.78 9.20
CA ILE A 35 7.55 2.87 8.40
C ILE A 35 6.11 2.89 8.92
N LEU A 36 5.16 3.18 8.03
CA LEU A 36 3.73 3.09 8.30
C LEU A 36 3.19 1.78 7.74
N VAL A 37 2.53 0.96 8.57
CA VAL A 37 1.94 -0.30 8.13
C VAL A 37 0.41 -0.24 8.24
N GLY A 38 -0.26 -0.47 7.11
CA GLY A 38 -1.71 -0.62 7.07
C GLY A 38 -2.16 -1.94 7.71
N LYS A 39 -3.15 -1.92 8.59
CA LYS A 39 -3.74 -3.12 9.22
C LYS A 39 -5.26 -3.16 9.08
N SER A 40 -5.82 -4.35 8.85
CA SER A 40 -7.27 -4.53 8.66
C SER A 40 -8.03 -4.97 9.93
N ASN A 41 -7.45 -5.82 10.80
CA ASN A 41 -7.88 -6.03 12.20
C ASN A 41 -6.98 -7.08 12.86
N SER A 42 -6.66 -6.90 14.15
CA SER A 42 -5.91 -7.78 15.09
C SER A 42 -4.63 -8.52 14.62
N ARG A 43 -4.22 -8.40 13.36
CA ARG A 43 -3.01 -9.02 12.83
C ARG A 43 -1.80 -8.39 13.51
N ARG A 44 -1.07 -9.22 14.26
CA ARG A 44 0.26 -8.89 14.76
C ARG A 44 1.19 -8.77 13.55
N LEU A 45 2.08 -7.78 13.58
CA LEU A 45 3.15 -7.71 12.59
C LEU A 45 3.93 -9.04 12.59
N PRO A 46 4.33 -9.56 11.41
CA PRO A 46 5.12 -10.77 11.34
C PRO A 46 6.39 -10.65 12.18
N GLY A 47 6.72 -11.68 12.97
CA GLY A 47 7.86 -11.63 13.88
C GLY A 47 9.19 -11.37 13.17
N PHE A 48 9.36 -11.86 11.95
CA PHE A 48 10.56 -11.57 11.15
C PHE A 48 10.69 -10.08 10.81
N PHE A 49 9.58 -9.39 10.55
CA PHE A 49 9.61 -7.98 10.19
C PHE A 49 10.03 -7.13 11.39
N ASN A 50 9.40 -7.35 12.55
CA ASN A 50 9.75 -6.63 13.78
C ASN A 50 11.21 -6.85 14.23
N ARG A 51 11.80 -8.01 13.93
CA ARG A 51 13.19 -8.31 14.33
C ARG A 51 14.24 -7.69 13.43
N ASN A 52 13.93 -7.50 12.15
CA ASN A 52 14.91 -7.09 11.14
C ASN A 52 14.79 -5.61 10.74
N VAL A 53 13.61 -5.02 10.91
CA VAL A 53 13.38 -3.60 10.62
C VAL A 53 14.19 -2.73 11.56
N LYS A 54 14.81 -1.67 11.03
CA LYS A 54 15.62 -0.74 11.84
C LYS A 54 14.87 0.56 12.13
N ALA A 55 14.08 1.02 11.18
CA ALA A 55 13.24 2.19 11.31
C ALA A 55 12.04 1.95 12.25
N PRO A 56 11.56 3.00 12.94
CA PRO A 56 10.40 2.89 13.81
C PRO A 56 9.14 2.57 13.00
N VAL A 57 8.36 1.60 13.48
CA VAL A 57 7.13 1.15 12.81
C VAL A 57 5.88 1.70 13.50
N LYS A 58 5.04 2.40 12.74
CA LYS A 58 3.70 2.83 13.18
C LYS A 58 2.63 2.14 12.36
N ARG A 59 1.41 2.08 12.91
CA ARG A 59 0.30 1.34 12.31
C ARG A 59 -0.90 2.25 12.13
N PHE A 60 -1.60 2.08 11.02
CA PHE A 60 -2.85 2.77 10.73
C PHE A 60 -3.88 1.76 10.18
N ILE A 61 -5.15 2.15 10.19
CA ILE A 61 -6.22 1.28 9.73
C ILE A 61 -6.29 1.37 8.20
N SER A 62 -6.25 0.22 7.54
CA SER A 62 -6.28 0.12 6.08
C SER A 62 -7.41 -0.82 5.66
N PRO A 63 -8.05 -0.60 4.50
CA PRO A 63 -9.03 -1.52 3.95
C PRO A 63 -8.46 -2.94 3.88
N ASN A 64 -9.28 -3.92 4.25
CA ASN A 64 -8.97 -5.32 3.97
C ASN A 64 -9.43 -5.61 2.55
N PHE A 65 -8.58 -6.23 1.73
CA PHE A 65 -9.10 -6.98 0.59
C PHE A 65 -9.74 -8.23 1.16
N LEU A 66 -11.02 -8.13 1.54
CA LEU A 66 -11.78 -9.29 1.98
C LEU A 66 -11.69 -10.36 0.87
N PRO A 67 -11.03 -11.51 1.09
CA PRO A 67 -11.24 -12.63 0.19
C PRO A 67 -12.71 -12.97 0.33
N THR A 68 -13.48 -12.79 -0.75
CA THR A 68 -14.85 -13.28 -0.74
C THR A 68 -14.72 -14.79 -0.65
N ALA A 69 -15.10 -15.35 0.50
CA ALA A 69 -15.21 -16.78 0.65
C ALA A 69 -16.19 -17.25 -0.41
N GLU A 70 -15.71 -18.10 -1.31
CA GLU A 70 -16.45 -18.71 -2.41
C GLU A 70 -16.80 -17.78 -3.58
N ASN A 71 -16.82 -18.38 -4.76
CA ASN A 71 -17.29 -17.88 -6.06
C ASN A 71 -18.76 -17.40 -6.05
N LYS A 72 -19.12 -16.46 -5.19
CA LYS A 72 -20.43 -15.81 -5.17
C LYS A 72 -20.21 -14.36 -5.53
N ARG A 73 -20.80 -13.95 -6.65
CA ARG A 73 -20.88 -12.54 -7.09
C ARG A 73 -21.13 -11.68 -5.85
N ALA A 74 -20.10 -10.94 -5.42
CA ALA A 74 -20.26 -10.01 -4.31
C ALA A 74 -21.43 -9.10 -4.68
N SER A 75 -22.49 -9.09 -3.86
CA SER A 75 -23.59 -8.16 -4.11
C SER A 75 -23.02 -6.76 -3.97
N ILE A 76 -22.84 -6.09 -5.12
CA ILE A 76 -22.15 -4.81 -5.24
C ILE A 76 -22.74 -3.80 -4.25
N GLY A 77 -24.07 -3.82 -4.04
CA GLY A 77 -24.76 -2.96 -3.08
C GLY A 77 -24.41 -3.20 -1.60
N ARG A 78 -24.30 -4.46 -1.14
CA ARG A 78 -23.94 -4.74 0.27
C ARG A 78 -22.48 -4.44 0.55
N SER A 79 -21.59 -4.69 -0.42
CA SER A 79 -20.17 -4.34 -0.32
C SER A 79 -19.94 -2.84 -0.40
N ALA A 80 -20.70 -2.12 -1.24
CA ALA A 80 -20.65 -0.67 -1.32
C ALA A 80 -21.13 -0.02 -0.02
N LEU A 81 -22.26 -0.47 0.55
CA LEU A 81 -22.78 0.06 1.81
C LEU A 81 -21.84 -0.23 3.00
N TYR A 82 -21.29 -1.43 3.09
CA TYR A 82 -20.32 -1.79 4.14
C TYR A 82 -19.05 -0.93 4.06
N ASN A 83 -18.52 -0.72 2.86
CA ASN A 83 -17.36 0.15 2.66
C ASN A 83 -17.71 1.64 2.88
N ALA A 84 -18.91 2.08 2.52
CA ALA A 84 -19.40 3.44 2.78
C ALA A 84 -19.44 3.74 4.30
N MET A 85 -19.87 2.77 5.12
CA MET A 85 -19.83 2.89 6.58
C MET A 85 -18.40 3.00 7.14
N LYS A 86 -17.39 2.52 6.40
CA LYS A 86 -15.97 2.57 6.77
C LYS A 86 -15.23 3.80 6.23
N VAL A 87 -15.86 4.60 5.37
CA VAL A 87 -15.27 5.84 4.81
C VAL A 87 -14.73 6.78 5.88
N PRO A 88 -15.43 7.05 7.01
CA PRO A 88 -14.88 7.93 8.04
C PRO A 88 -13.57 7.41 8.67
N GLU A 89 -13.44 6.09 8.81
CA GLU A 89 -12.24 5.43 9.34
C GLU A 89 -11.07 5.50 8.35
N TYR A 90 -11.37 5.37 7.06
CA TYR A 90 -10.39 5.55 5.99
C TYR A 90 -9.94 7.00 5.86
N LEU A 91 -10.86 7.98 5.94
CA LEU A 91 -10.52 9.41 5.96
C LEU A 91 -9.61 9.77 7.14
N ARG A 92 -9.90 9.24 8.34
CA ARG A 92 -9.02 9.40 9.51
C ARG A 92 -7.63 8.83 9.27
N SER A 93 -7.55 7.68 8.61
CA SER A 93 -6.27 7.03 8.29
C SER A 93 -5.50 7.79 7.21
N MET A 94 -6.16 8.33 6.19
CA MET A 94 -5.50 9.21 5.20
C MET A 94 -5.01 10.52 5.82
N TYR A 95 -5.81 11.13 6.71
CA TYR A 95 -5.35 12.30 7.48
C TYR A 95 -4.14 11.96 8.36
N TYR A 96 -4.14 10.77 8.99
CA TYR A 96 -3.00 10.30 9.76
C TYR A 96 -1.75 10.13 8.87
N ILE A 97 -1.86 9.46 7.72
CA ILE A 97 -0.76 9.32 6.75
C ILE A 97 -0.22 10.70 6.36
N GLN A 98 -1.10 11.64 5.96
CA GLN A 98 -0.74 13.01 5.60
C GLN A 98 0.01 13.72 6.73
N LYS A 99 -0.43 13.56 7.98
CA LYS A 99 0.23 14.13 9.15
C LYS A 99 1.61 13.51 9.36
N ARG A 100 1.75 12.19 9.21
CA ARG A 100 3.04 11.49 9.33
C ARG A 100 4.02 11.90 8.24
N ILE A 101 3.58 12.02 6.98
CA ILE A 101 4.39 12.55 5.87
C ILE A 101 4.97 13.92 6.26
N LYS A 102 4.11 14.86 6.68
CA LYS A 102 4.55 16.22 7.08
C LYS A 102 5.50 16.23 8.28
N GLN A 103 5.24 15.41 9.29
CA GLN A 103 6.01 15.40 10.55
C GLN A 103 7.31 14.62 10.48
N SER A 104 7.41 13.65 9.57
CA SER A 104 8.58 12.77 9.44
C SER A 104 9.82 13.50 8.89
N GLY A 105 9.62 14.60 8.16
CA GLY A 105 10.69 15.25 7.41
C GLY A 105 11.25 14.38 6.27
N ALA A 106 10.50 13.36 5.84
CA ALA A 106 10.88 12.53 4.70
C ALA A 106 10.85 13.35 3.41
N GLU A 107 11.88 13.16 2.60
CA GLU A 107 12.04 13.78 1.28
C GLU A 107 11.37 12.93 0.19
N VAL A 108 11.29 11.62 0.39
CA VAL A 108 10.68 10.68 -0.56
C VAL A 108 9.84 9.65 0.19
N ILE A 109 8.65 9.35 -0.34
CA ILE A 109 7.76 8.32 0.21
C ILE A 109 7.81 7.07 -0.69
N ILE A 110 8.03 5.89 -0.12
CA ILE A 110 7.98 4.63 -0.86
C ILE A 110 6.73 3.85 -0.43
N ASN A 111 5.80 3.67 -1.36
CA ASN A 111 4.55 2.95 -1.14
C ASN A 111 4.66 1.51 -1.64
N PHE A 112 4.64 0.53 -0.74
CA PHE A 112 4.59 -0.90 -1.05
C PHE A 112 3.13 -1.34 -1.18
N TYR A 113 2.50 -0.86 -2.26
CA TYR A 113 1.15 -1.20 -2.70
C TYR A 113 0.02 -0.90 -1.71
N GLU A 114 0.18 0.09 -0.85
CA GLU A 114 -0.87 0.50 0.09
C GLU A 114 -1.86 1.48 -0.58
N LEU A 115 -3.15 1.11 -0.57
CA LEU A 115 -4.23 1.83 -1.27
C LEU A 115 -4.54 3.22 -0.71
N LEU A 116 -4.66 3.36 0.62
CA LEU A 116 -4.98 4.65 1.25
C LEU A 116 -3.90 5.69 1.01
N THR A 117 -2.65 5.26 0.80
CA THR A 117 -1.56 6.16 0.42
C THR A 117 -1.84 6.83 -0.91
N GLY A 118 -2.22 6.06 -1.94
CA GLY A 118 -2.60 6.63 -3.25
C GLY A 118 -3.77 7.60 -3.14
N LEU A 119 -4.81 7.25 -2.37
CA LEU A 119 -5.95 8.14 -2.11
C LEU A 119 -5.55 9.39 -1.31
N THR A 120 -4.60 9.27 -0.38
CA THR A 120 -4.05 10.42 0.36
C THR A 120 -3.39 11.40 -0.60
N TYR A 121 -2.61 10.91 -1.56
CA TYR A 121 -1.99 11.75 -2.58
C TYR A 121 -3.00 12.41 -3.52
N ALA A 122 -4.06 11.71 -3.90
CA ALA A 122 -5.13 12.28 -4.70
C ALA A 122 -5.90 13.40 -3.96
N LEU A 123 -6.19 13.21 -2.67
CA LEU A 123 -7.01 14.13 -1.88
C LEU A 123 -6.24 15.30 -1.27
N PHE A 124 -5.09 15.03 -0.63
CA PHE A 124 -4.37 16.02 0.16
C PHE A 124 -3.14 16.60 -0.54
N LYS A 125 -2.68 15.97 -1.64
CA LYS A 125 -1.52 16.38 -2.45
C LYS A 125 -0.30 16.73 -1.59
N PRO A 126 0.24 15.79 -0.80
CA PRO A 126 1.50 16.01 -0.08
C PRO A 126 2.61 16.46 -1.04
N SER A 127 3.48 17.37 -0.61
CA SER A 127 4.57 17.91 -1.43
C SER A 127 5.70 16.91 -1.67
N ALA A 128 5.90 15.95 -0.75
CA ALA A 128 6.93 14.93 -0.90
C ALA A 128 6.55 13.98 -2.06
N PRO A 129 7.42 13.76 -3.05
CA PRO A 129 7.17 12.78 -4.10
C PRO A 129 6.98 11.38 -3.50
N TYR A 130 6.11 10.57 -4.10
CA TYR A 130 5.98 9.17 -3.75
C TYR A 130 6.26 8.25 -4.94
N ILE A 131 6.88 7.11 -4.63
CA ILE A 131 7.19 6.05 -5.58
C ILE A 131 6.39 4.82 -5.13
N CYS A 132 5.58 4.27 -6.02
CA CYS A 132 4.85 3.04 -5.75
C CYS A 132 5.66 1.85 -6.27
N ILE A 133 5.90 0.86 -5.40
CA ILE A 133 6.47 -0.41 -5.83
C ILE A 133 5.32 -1.30 -6.31
N GLY A 134 5.25 -1.50 -7.63
CA GLY A 134 4.28 -2.39 -8.23
C GLY A 134 4.64 -3.86 -8.01
N HIS A 135 3.63 -4.71 -7.87
CA HIS A 135 3.80 -6.16 -7.78
C HIS A 135 2.81 -6.84 -8.72
N GLN A 136 3.34 -7.80 -9.50
CA GLN A 136 2.71 -8.50 -10.64
C GLN A 136 2.88 -7.84 -12.01
N TYR A 137 4.13 -7.63 -12.47
CA TYR A 137 4.38 -7.23 -13.87
C TYR A 137 4.26 -8.37 -14.90
N LEU A 138 3.76 -9.54 -14.49
CA LEU A 138 3.62 -10.68 -15.40
C LEU A 138 2.72 -10.33 -16.59
N PHE A 139 1.73 -9.47 -16.40
CA PHE A 139 0.86 -8.99 -17.47
C PHE A 139 1.56 -8.08 -18.49
N LEU A 140 2.76 -7.56 -18.18
CA LEU A 140 3.59 -6.83 -19.14
C LEU A 140 4.46 -7.77 -19.98
N HIS A 141 4.52 -9.06 -19.64
CA HIS A 141 5.25 -10.03 -20.42
C HIS A 141 4.56 -10.21 -21.78
N LYS A 142 5.33 -10.11 -22.87
CA LYS A 142 4.81 -10.24 -24.26
C LYS A 142 4.01 -11.52 -24.50
N ASP A 143 4.34 -12.59 -23.78
CA ASP A 143 3.73 -13.91 -23.91
C ASP A 143 2.64 -14.17 -22.84
N PHE A 144 2.22 -13.15 -22.09
CA PHE A 144 1.14 -13.29 -21.12
C PHE A 144 -0.23 -13.23 -21.81
N GLU A 145 -0.94 -14.35 -21.81
CA GLU A 145 -2.29 -14.42 -22.37
C GLU A 145 -3.34 -14.00 -21.33
N PHE A 146 -4.06 -12.92 -21.62
CA PHE A 146 -5.21 -12.51 -20.80
C PHE A 146 -6.40 -13.46 -21.00
N PRO A 147 -7.14 -13.80 -19.92
CA PRO A 147 -8.35 -14.60 -20.05
C PRO A 147 -9.42 -13.87 -20.86
N GLN A 148 -9.90 -14.48 -21.94
CA GLN A 148 -10.81 -13.88 -22.93
C GLN A 148 -12.19 -13.42 -22.40
N LYS A 149 -12.55 -13.74 -21.15
CA LYS A 149 -13.92 -13.62 -20.61
C LYS A 149 -14.14 -12.53 -19.55
N VAL A 150 -13.28 -11.52 -19.46
CA VAL A 150 -13.48 -10.43 -18.50
C VAL A 150 -13.63 -9.10 -19.24
N CYS A 151 -14.82 -8.49 -19.14
CA CYS A 151 -15.15 -7.14 -19.63
C CYS A 151 -14.27 -6.02 -18.99
N LEU A 152 -13.31 -6.40 -18.14
CA LEU A 152 -12.41 -5.52 -17.41
C LEU A 152 -11.09 -5.26 -18.17
N ASN A 153 -11.00 -5.57 -19.47
CA ASN A 153 -9.81 -5.25 -20.27
C ASN A 153 -9.50 -3.74 -20.32
N TRP A 154 -10.51 -2.88 -20.23
CA TRP A 154 -10.28 -1.43 -20.29
C TRP A 154 -9.66 -0.87 -18.99
N LEU A 155 -10.10 -1.34 -17.83
CA LEU A 155 -9.63 -0.85 -16.52
C LEU A 155 -8.19 -1.27 -16.21
N CYS A 156 -7.75 -2.44 -16.67
CA CYS A 156 -6.34 -2.84 -16.59
C CYS A 156 -5.43 -1.98 -17.48
N CYS A 157 -5.91 -1.52 -18.64
CA CYS A 157 -5.14 -0.67 -19.55
C CYS A 157 -5.04 0.79 -19.08
N VAL A 158 -6.02 1.31 -18.33
CA VAL A 158 -6.03 2.72 -17.88
C VAL A 158 -4.91 3.00 -16.86
N PHE A 159 -4.44 2.01 -16.11
CA PHE A 159 -3.30 2.17 -15.19
C PHE A 159 -1.92 2.00 -15.88
N LEU A 160 -1.88 1.80 -17.20
CA LEU A 160 -0.67 1.47 -17.98
C LEU A 160 -0.36 2.42 -19.13
N ARG A 161 -1.08 3.54 -19.27
CA ARG A 161 -0.68 4.62 -20.17
C ARG A 161 0.20 5.61 -19.41
N GLU A 162 1.51 5.45 -19.57
CA GLU A 162 2.42 6.59 -19.63
C GLU A 162 2.14 7.43 -20.89
#